data_AF-A0A226F0L4-F1
#
_entry.id   AF-A0A226F0L4-F1
#
_cell.length_a   1.000
_cell.length_b   1.000
_cell.length_c   1.000
_cell.angle_alpha   90.00
_cell.angle_beta   90.00
_cell.angle_gamma   90.00
#
_symmetry.space_group_name_H-M   'P 1'
#
loop_
_entity.id
_entity.type
_entity.pdbx_description
1 polymer ?
#
loop_
_entity_poly.entity_id
_entity_poly.type
_entity_poly.pdbx_seq_one_letter_code
_entity_poly.pdbx_strand_id
1 'polypeptide(L)'
;MKRDCSLVILFGVGVVIFGGVVNVNGDDASDKTTCVLKSKQMLKSVMKSFSTCNKEMGMMNKTAQEYHDSLGCIIKCVMKKFEVLDKDDLITEAMVKDHVEKRIPQSQQKHAHEGLMKCVKLHDDLDPKDPKCKVYQKLGNCMQDALTDLCGVMPLI
;
A
#
# COMPACT_ATOMS: atom_id res chain seq x y z
N MET A 1 -12.51 -26.60 1.61
CA MET A 1 -12.84 -25.52 2.57
C MET A 1 -12.01 -24.30 2.23
N LYS A 2 -12.66 -23.25 1.69
CA LYS A 2 -12.05 -21.93 1.48
C LYS A 2 -11.69 -21.35 2.85
N ARG A 3 -10.46 -20.89 3.02
CA ARG A 3 -10.08 -20.04 4.14
C ARG A 3 -9.93 -18.64 3.58
N ASP A 4 -11.01 -17.88 3.70
CA ASP A 4 -11.00 -16.43 3.52
C ASP A 4 -10.11 -15.83 4.61
N CYS A 5 -8.92 -15.38 4.23
CA CYS A 5 -8.09 -14.53 5.08
C CYS A 5 -8.26 -13.09 4.61
N SER A 6 -9.34 -12.45 5.05
CA SER A 6 -9.46 -11.00 5.02
C SER A 6 -8.46 -10.41 6.02
N LEU A 7 -7.30 -9.97 5.54
CA LEU A 7 -6.40 -9.12 6.31
C LEU A 7 -6.90 -7.68 6.19
N VAL A 8 -7.87 -7.32 7.03
CA VAL A 8 -8.22 -5.92 7.26
C VAL A 8 -7.02 -5.29 7.98
N ILE A 9 -6.25 -4.45 7.30
CA ILE A 9 -5.31 -3.56 7.98
C ILE A 9 -6.14 -2.50 8.68
N LEU A 10 -6.64 -2.84 9.87
CA LEU A 10 -6.96 -1.83 10.85
C LEU A 10 -5.62 -1.20 11.25
N PHE A 11 -5.41 0.06 10.86
CA PHE A 11 -4.47 0.95 11.54
C PHE A 11 -5.00 1.23 12.96
N GLY A 12 -5.15 0.17 13.75
CA GLY A 12 -5.52 0.18 15.15
C GLY A 12 -4.24 0.08 15.96
N VAL A 13 -4.05 1.07 16.82
CA VAL A 13 -3.01 1.12 17.84
C VAL A 13 -2.97 -0.20 18.61
N GLY A 14 -1.86 -0.93 18.54
CA GLY A 14 -1.65 -2.14 19.35
C GLY A 14 -0.74 -3.14 18.65
N VAL A 15 0.47 -3.29 19.18
CA VAL A 15 1.42 -4.37 18.87
C VAL A 15 0.70 -5.71 18.89
N VAL A 16 0.59 -6.40 17.75
CA VAL A 16 0.35 -7.84 17.73
C VAL A 16 1.30 -8.48 16.74
N ILE A 17 2.34 -9.09 17.30
CA ILE A 17 3.31 -9.94 16.60
C ILE A 17 2.56 -11.23 16.23
N PHE A 18 2.18 -11.39 14.98
CA PHE A 18 1.75 -12.69 14.45
C PHE A 18 2.86 -13.27 13.59
N GLY A 19 3.55 -14.27 14.15
CA GLY A 19 4.46 -15.13 13.41
C GLY A 19 3.69 -15.97 12.39
N GLY A 20 3.78 -15.60 11.12
CA GLY A 20 3.24 -16.38 10.01
C GLY A 20 4.26 -17.40 9.50
N VAL A 21 3.95 -18.69 9.62
CA VAL A 21 4.67 -19.76 8.91
C VAL A 21 4.18 -19.78 7.47
N VAL A 22 5.11 -19.61 6.52
CA VAL A 22 4.83 -19.67 5.09
C VAL A 22 4.73 -21.15 4.69
N ASN A 23 3.56 -21.63 4.29
CA ASN A 23 3.42 -22.92 3.62
C ASN A 23 3.13 -22.65 2.13
N VAL A 24 3.94 -23.21 1.23
CA VAL A 24 3.88 -22.88 -0.20
C VAL A 24 4.19 -24.10 -1.04
N ASN A 25 3.23 -24.48 -1.89
CA ASN A 25 3.47 -25.31 -3.07
C ASN A 25 3.57 -24.36 -4.28
N GLY A 26 4.73 -24.34 -4.96
CA GLY A 26 4.97 -23.54 -6.18
C GLY A 26 6.47 -23.38 -6.48
N ASP A 27 6.87 -23.78 -7.68
CA ASP A 27 8.20 -24.28 -8.09
C ASP A 27 9.37 -23.27 -8.27
N ASP A 28 9.51 -22.21 -7.46
CA ASP A 28 10.83 -21.54 -7.39
C ASP A 28 11.01 -20.76 -6.07
N ALA A 29 11.67 -21.39 -5.10
CA ALA A 29 11.92 -20.82 -3.78
C ALA A 29 12.79 -19.54 -3.81
N SER A 30 13.60 -19.36 -4.86
CA SER A 30 14.50 -18.21 -5.06
C SER A 30 13.75 -16.90 -5.35
N ASP A 31 12.78 -16.95 -6.28
CA ASP A 31 12.01 -15.78 -6.71
C ASP A 31 11.05 -15.31 -5.61
N LYS A 32 10.50 -16.26 -4.86
CA LYS A 32 9.64 -15.96 -3.72
C LYS A 32 10.40 -15.30 -2.56
N THR A 33 11.59 -15.80 -2.24
CA THR A 33 12.45 -15.19 -1.21
C THR A 33 12.84 -13.76 -1.60
N THR A 34 13.08 -13.53 -2.90
CA THR A 34 13.38 -12.21 -3.45
C THR A 34 12.17 -11.25 -3.39
N CYS A 35 10.95 -11.72 -3.70
CA CYS A 35 9.69 -10.96 -3.52
C CYS A 35 9.56 -10.52 -2.06
N VAL A 36 9.67 -11.45 -1.12
CA VAL A 36 9.50 -11.18 0.32
C VAL A 36 10.54 -10.19 0.84
N LEU A 37 11.82 -10.33 0.44
CA LEU A 37 12.87 -9.40 0.84
C LEU A 37 12.66 -7.99 0.29
N LYS A 38 12.32 -7.85 -0.99
CA LYS A 38 12.03 -6.55 -1.60
C LYS A 38 10.76 -5.92 -1.01
N SER A 39 9.73 -6.72 -0.77
CA SER A 39 8.49 -6.27 -0.12
C SER A 39 8.73 -5.79 1.31
N LYS A 40 9.62 -6.45 2.08
CA LYS A 40 10.05 -5.94 3.40
C LYS A 40 10.76 -4.59 3.30
N GLN A 41 11.65 -4.41 2.32
CA GLN A 41 12.34 -3.14 2.10
C GLN A 41 11.37 -2.03 1.68
N MET A 42 10.41 -2.36 0.82
CA MET A 42 9.33 -1.46 0.41
C MET A 42 8.46 -1.07 1.59
N LEU A 43 7.99 -2.04 2.38
CA LEU A 43 7.20 -1.82 3.60
C LEU A 43 7.93 -0.92 4.59
N LYS A 44 9.23 -1.14 4.82
CA LYS A 44 10.05 -0.26 5.67
C LYS A 44 10.09 1.17 5.14
N SER A 45 10.17 1.35 3.82
CA SER A 45 10.19 2.66 3.17
C SER A 45 8.83 3.35 3.26
N VAL A 46 7.73 2.60 3.09
CA VAL A 46 6.35 3.06 3.27
C VAL A 46 6.14 3.49 4.72
N MET A 47 6.52 2.67 5.70
CA MET A 47 6.38 2.98 7.13
C MET A 47 7.19 4.22 7.54
N LYS A 48 8.41 4.38 7.00
CA LYS A 48 9.21 5.60 7.19
C LYS A 48 8.48 6.83 6.64
N SER A 49 7.98 6.74 5.41
CA SER A 49 7.24 7.83 4.77
C SER A 49 5.94 8.15 5.50
N PHE A 50 5.24 7.13 5.97
CA PHE A 50 4.02 7.24 6.77
C PHE A 50 4.32 7.98 8.08
N SER A 51 5.36 7.59 8.81
CA SER A 51 5.79 8.29 10.04
C SER A 51 6.16 9.75 9.77
N THR A 52 6.85 10.03 8.67
CA THR A 52 7.16 11.40 8.23
C THR A 52 5.89 12.20 7.94
N CYS A 53 4.98 11.69 7.11
CA CYS A 53 3.71 12.34 6.80
C CYS A 53 2.86 12.57 8.05
N ASN A 54 2.83 11.60 8.96
CA ASN A 54 2.11 11.69 10.22
C ASN A 54 2.63 12.85 11.09
N LYS A 55 3.95 13.07 11.11
CA LYS A 55 4.59 14.21 11.79
C LYS A 55 4.34 15.53 11.07
N GLU A 56 4.54 15.59 9.75
CA GLU A 56 4.31 16.79 8.92
C GLU A 56 2.87 17.30 9.06
N MET A 57 1.91 16.39 9.22
CA MET A 57 0.50 16.71 9.39
C MET A 57 0.07 16.95 10.85
N GLY A 58 0.99 16.91 11.82
CA GLY A 58 0.69 17.19 13.23
C GLY A 58 -0.25 16.19 13.90
N MET A 59 -0.26 14.93 13.44
CA MET A 59 -1.26 13.93 13.86
C MET A 59 -0.96 13.29 15.22
N MET A 60 0.24 13.48 15.77
CA MET A 60 0.68 12.84 17.02
C MET A 60 -0.12 13.28 18.25
N ASN A 61 -0.76 14.45 18.19
CA ASN A 61 -1.53 15.03 19.30
C ASN A 61 -3.04 15.02 19.05
N LYS A 62 -3.50 14.41 17.96
CA LYS A 62 -4.92 14.35 17.61
C LYS A 62 -5.61 13.19 18.30
N THR A 63 -6.93 13.29 18.46
CA THR A 63 -7.75 12.17 18.94
C THR A 63 -7.75 11.03 17.93
N ALA A 64 -8.08 9.81 18.38
CA ALA A 64 -8.20 8.66 17.50
C ALA A 64 -9.19 8.88 16.35
N GLN A 65 -10.30 9.58 16.60
CA GLN A 65 -11.29 9.90 15.57
C GLN A 65 -10.75 10.88 14.53
N GLU A 66 -10.09 11.96 14.96
CA GLU A 66 -9.47 12.92 14.05
C GLU A 66 -8.33 12.30 13.24
N TYR A 67 -7.57 11.39 13.85
CA TYR A 67 -6.55 10.61 13.17
C TYR A 67 -7.16 9.74 12.08
N HIS A 68 -8.21 8.97 12.42
CA HIS A 68 -8.91 8.11 11.47
C HIS A 68 -9.51 8.92 10.31
N ASP A 69 -10.14 10.05 10.60
CA ASP A 69 -10.70 10.97 9.61
C ASP A 69 -9.63 11.60 8.70
N SER A 70 -8.37 11.66 9.15
CA SER A 70 -7.25 12.23 8.40
C SER A 70 -6.36 11.18 7.74
N LEU A 71 -6.65 9.89 7.93
CA LEU A 71 -5.80 8.79 7.46
C LEU A 71 -5.65 8.80 5.93
N GLY A 72 -6.72 9.13 5.20
CA GLY A 72 -6.67 9.31 3.75
C GLY A 72 -5.67 10.38 3.32
N CYS A 73 -5.53 11.47 4.09
CA CYS A 73 -4.58 12.53 3.77
C CYS A 73 -3.13 12.13 4.08
N ILE A 74 -2.91 11.30 5.12
CA ILE A 74 -1.59 10.71 5.37
C ILE A 74 -1.21 9.79 4.20
N ILE A 75 -2.15 8.95 3.73
CA ILE A 75 -1.96 8.08 2.58
C ILE A 75 -1.64 8.89 1.32
N LYS A 76 -2.40 9.96 1.04
CA LYS A 76 -2.12 10.91 -0.05
C LYS A 76 -0.68 11.46 0.03
N CYS A 77 -0.23 11.88 1.20
CA CYS A 77 1.14 12.35 1.42
C CYS A 77 2.18 11.27 1.09
N VAL A 78 1.96 10.03 1.54
CA VAL A 78 2.86 8.90 1.23
C VAL A 78 2.89 8.67 -0.29
N MET A 79 1.74 8.63 -0.94
CA MET A 79 1.63 8.43 -2.38
C MET A 79 2.37 9.51 -3.19
N LYS A 80 2.30 10.78 -2.78
CA LYS A 80 3.13 11.85 -3.37
C LYS A 80 4.63 11.60 -3.22
N LYS A 81 5.10 11.16 -2.03
CA LYS A 81 6.53 10.85 -1.80
C LYS A 81 7.04 9.65 -2.62
N PHE A 82 6.13 8.75 -3.03
CA PHE A 82 6.44 7.62 -3.92
C PHE A 82 6.22 7.91 -5.40
N GLU A 83 5.89 9.17 -5.75
CA GLU A 83 5.68 9.65 -7.12
C GLU A 83 4.59 8.86 -7.86
N VAL A 84 3.58 8.40 -7.13
CA VAL A 84 2.39 7.72 -7.70
C VAL A 84 1.17 8.65 -7.78
N LEU A 85 1.35 9.93 -7.43
CA LEU A 85 0.42 11.02 -7.69
C LEU A 85 1.14 12.17 -8.38
N ASP A 86 0.47 12.83 -9.32
CA ASP A 86 1.00 13.98 -10.03
C ASP A 86 0.87 15.29 -9.21
N LYS A 87 1.10 16.42 -9.85
CA LYS A 87 1.03 17.75 -9.21
C LYS A 87 -0.41 18.14 -8.83
N ASP A 88 -1.39 17.59 -9.54
CA ASP A 88 -2.81 17.80 -9.33
C ASP A 88 -3.43 16.76 -8.39
N ASP A 89 -2.58 15.94 -7.76
CA ASP A 89 -2.95 14.84 -6.86
C ASP A 89 -3.75 13.72 -7.53
N LEU A 90 -3.57 13.56 -8.84
CA LEU A 90 -4.20 12.50 -9.62
C LEU A 90 -3.23 11.36 -9.87
N ILE A 91 -3.80 10.18 -10.11
CA ILE A 91 -3.08 8.98 -10.49
C ILE A 91 -3.30 8.69 -11.97
N THR A 92 -2.25 8.29 -12.67
CA THR A 92 -2.34 7.86 -14.07
C THR A 92 -1.79 6.45 -14.23
N GLU A 93 -2.26 5.75 -15.27
CA GLU A 93 -1.73 4.43 -15.62
C GLU A 93 -0.23 4.48 -15.87
N ALA A 94 0.27 5.55 -16.50
CA ALA A 94 1.69 5.73 -16.78
C ALA A 94 2.54 5.76 -15.49
N MET A 95 2.08 6.46 -14.45
CA MET A 95 2.79 6.53 -13.17
C MET A 95 2.79 5.20 -12.43
N VAL A 96 1.67 4.47 -12.45
CA VAL A 96 1.60 3.13 -11.86
C VAL A 96 2.49 2.16 -12.63
N LYS A 97 2.50 2.24 -13.96
CA LYS A 97 3.35 1.41 -14.81
C LYS A 97 4.82 1.63 -14.50
N ASP A 98 5.27 2.89 -14.52
CA ASP A 98 6.65 3.28 -14.21
C ASP A 98 7.06 2.82 -12.80
N HIS A 99 6.17 2.98 -11.81
CA HIS A 99 6.43 2.52 -10.44
C HIS A 99 6.62 1.00 -10.35
N VAL A 100 5.77 0.22 -11.02
CA VAL A 100 5.88 -1.24 -11.09
C VAL A 100 7.19 -1.65 -11.75
N GLU A 101 7.51 -1.07 -12.90
CA GLU A 101 8.72 -1.42 -13.67
C GLU A 101 10.01 -1.11 -12.89
N LYS A 102 10.04 -0.02 -12.12
CA LYS A 102 11.21 0.39 -11.32
C LYS A 102 11.41 -0.44 -10.05
N ARG A 103 10.34 -0.96 -9.44
CA ARG A 103 10.39 -1.49 -8.05
C ARG A 103 10.05 -2.97 -7.94
N ILE A 104 9.27 -3.51 -8.86
CA ILE A 104 8.82 -4.90 -8.84
C ILE A 104 9.72 -5.74 -9.76
N PRO A 105 10.21 -6.92 -9.32
CA PRO A 105 10.94 -7.84 -10.17
C PRO A 105 10.19 -8.17 -11.46
N GLN A 106 10.90 -8.29 -12.57
CA GLN A 106 10.32 -8.53 -13.89
C GLN A 106 9.38 -9.75 -13.93
N SER A 107 9.72 -10.83 -13.21
CA SER A 107 8.89 -12.04 -13.11
C SER A 107 7.51 -11.79 -12.47
N GLN A 108 7.34 -10.68 -11.74
CA GLN A 108 6.11 -10.30 -11.05
C GLN A 108 5.42 -9.06 -11.65
N GLN A 109 6.05 -8.35 -12.61
CA GLN A 109 5.52 -7.10 -13.15
C GLN A 109 4.16 -7.28 -13.82
N LYS A 110 3.95 -8.36 -14.60
CA LYS A 110 2.67 -8.64 -15.25
C LYS A 110 1.53 -8.70 -14.23
N HIS A 111 1.71 -9.46 -13.17
CA HIS A 111 0.68 -9.63 -12.13
C HIS A 111 0.48 -8.34 -11.32
N ALA A 112 1.57 -7.60 -11.05
CA ALA A 112 1.49 -6.30 -10.38
C ALA A 112 0.74 -5.25 -11.22
N HIS A 113 0.97 -5.20 -12.53
CA HIS A 113 0.20 -4.35 -13.44
C HIS A 113 -1.28 -4.73 -13.42
N GLU A 114 -1.61 -6.02 -13.56
CA GLU A 114 -3.00 -6.47 -13.56
C GLU A 114 -3.76 -6.12 -12.26
N GLY A 115 -3.08 -6.20 -11.11
CA GLY A 115 -3.64 -5.80 -9.81
C GLY A 115 -3.77 -4.29 -9.66
N LEU A 116 -2.66 -3.56 -9.82
CA LEU A 116 -2.60 -2.13 -9.52
C LEU A 116 -3.36 -1.27 -10.54
N MET A 117 -3.47 -1.70 -11.80
CA MET A 117 -4.24 -0.96 -12.81
C MET A 117 -5.75 -0.96 -12.53
N LYS A 118 -6.27 -1.95 -11.79
CA LYS A 118 -7.66 -1.93 -11.33
C LYS A 118 -7.91 -0.79 -10.35
N CYS A 119 -6.90 -0.41 -9.57
CA CYS A 119 -6.98 0.68 -8.61
C CYS A 119 -6.94 2.05 -9.28
N VAL A 120 -6.25 2.18 -10.42
CA VAL A 120 -6.24 3.44 -11.21
C VAL A 120 -7.64 3.81 -11.67
N LYS A 121 -8.55 2.85 -11.85
CA LYS A 121 -9.95 3.15 -12.19
C LYS A 121 -10.69 3.95 -11.10
N LEU A 122 -10.18 3.97 -9.87
CA LEU A 122 -10.68 4.85 -8.80
C LEU A 122 -10.28 6.32 -9.01
N HIS A 123 -9.54 6.66 -10.07
CA HIS A 123 -9.14 8.03 -10.36
C HIS A 123 -10.32 8.97 -10.57
N ASP A 124 -11.42 8.50 -11.17
CA ASP A 124 -12.62 9.30 -11.41
C ASP A 124 -13.29 9.76 -10.11
N ASP A 125 -13.09 9.00 -9.02
CA ASP A 125 -13.59 9.33 -7.70
C ASP A 125 -12.63 10.28 -6.94
N LEU A 126 -11.40 10.50 -7.43
CA LEU A 126 -10.44 11.34 -6.73
C LEU A 126 -10.91 12.79 -6.73
N ASP A 127 -11.18 13.29 -5.52
CA ASP A 127 -11.39 14.71 -5.27
C ASP A 127 -10.17 15.27 -4.51
N PRO A 128 -9.23 15.95 -5.20
CA PRO A 128 -8.10 16.62 -4.56
C PRO A 128 -8.50 17.66 -3.51
N LYS A 129 -9.74 18.17 -3.56
CA LYS A 129 -10.27 19.20 -2.68
C LYS A 129 -11.01 18.63 -1.46
N ASP A 130 -11.20 17.32 -1.37
CA ASP A 130 -11.80 16.69 -0.18
C ASP A 130 -10.89 16.96 1.04
N PRO A 131 -11.36 17.72 2.05
CA PRO A 131 -10.55 18.05 3.22
C PRO A 131 -10.15 16.84 4.06
N LYS A 132 -10.84 15.69 3.89
CA LYS A 132 -10.54 14.42 4.58
C LYS A 132 -9.81 13.40 3.68
N CYS A 133 -9.64 13.72 2.40
CA CYS A 133 -8.96 12.86 1.43
C CYS A 133 -9.46 11.39 1.43
N LYS A 134 -10.76 11.15 1.62
CA LYS A 134 -11.32 9.81 1.87
C LYS A 134 -11.05 8.83 0.72
N VAL A 135 -11.06 9.34 -0.51
CA VAL A 135 -10.86 8.50 -1.70
C VAL A 135 -9.42 8.00 -1.79
N TYR A 136 -8.44 8.76 -1.30
CA TYR A 136 -7.05 8.31 -1.21
C TYR A 136 -6.87 7.13 -0.25
N GLN A 137 -7.68 7.05 0.82
CA GLN A 137 -7.70 5.87 1.68
C GLN A 137 -8.20 4.63 0.91
N LYS A 138 -9.28 4.76 0.14
CA LYS A 138 -9.78 3.67 -0.71
C LYS A 138 -8.74 3.24 -1.75
N LEU A 139 -8.07 4.21 -2.38
CA LEU A 139 -7.02 3.96 -3.36
C LEU A 139 -5.82 3.24 -2.73
N GLY A 140 -5.34 3.72 -1.58
CA GLY A 140 -4.25 3.08 -0.83
C GLY A 140 -4.58 1.65 -0.41
N ASN A 141 -5.80 1.41 0.08
CA ASN A 141 -6.27 0.06 0.41
C ASN A 141 -6.31 -0.84 -0.83
N CYS A 142 -6.85 -0.37 -1.95
CA CYS A 142 -6.86 -1.14 -3.20
C CYS A 142 -5.45 -1.54 -3.65
N MET A 143 -4.50 -0.60 -3.61
CA MET A 143 -3.11 -0.88 -3.97
C MET A 143 -2.46 -1.89 -3.03
N GLN A 144 -2.75 -1.78 -1.74
CA GLN A 144 -2.28 -2.71 -0.72
C GLN A 144 -2.83 -4.12 -0.94
N ASP A 145 -4.11 -4.26 -1.25
CA ASP A 145 -4.74 -5.54 -1.55
C ASP A 145 -4.08 -6.17 -2.78
N ALA A 146 -3.89 -5.39 -3.86
CA ALA A 146 -3.20 -5.84 -5.07
C ALA A 146 -1.76 -6.31 -4.81
N LEU A 147 -1.02 -5.64 -3.92
CA LEU A 147 0.34 -6.07 -3.54
C LEU A 147 0.34 -7.29 -2.63
N THR A 148 -0.69 -7.46 -1.80
CA THR A 148 -0.84 -8.64 -0.94
C THR A 148 -1.14 -9.89 -1.77
N ASP A 149 -1.96 -9.76 -2.82
CA ASP A 149 -2.20 -10.83 -3.79
C ASP A 149 -0.92 -11.22 -4.53
N LEU A 150 -0.02 -10.26 -4.80
CA LEU A 150 1.23 -10.48 -5.54
C LEU A 150 2.28 -11.29 -4.75
N CYS A 151 2.66 -10.84 -3.55
CA CYS A 151 3.74 -11.46 -2.78
C CYS A 151 3.23 -12.34 -1.61
N GLY A 152 1.91 -12.48 -1.44
CA GLY A 152 1.28 -13.09 -0.27
C GLY A 152 1.28 -12.15 0.95
N VAL A 153 0.80 -12.65 2.09
CA VAL A 153 0.78 -11.89 3.36
C VAL A 153 2.20 -11.48 3.73
N MET A 154 2.49 -10.18 3.68
CA MET A 154 3.75 -9.64 4.16
C MET A 154 3.84 -9.82 5.67
N PRO A 155 4.87 -10.50 6.21
CA PRO A 155 5.06 -10.57 7.64
C PRO A 155 5.34 -9.16 8.16
N LEU A 156 4.43 -8.64 8.99
CA LEU A 156 4.68 -7.47 9.82
C LEU A 156 5.82 -7.84 10.78
N ILE A 157 6.81 -6.94 10.87
CA ILE A 157 7.96 -7.07 11.78
C ILE A 157 7.44 -7.09 13.22
#